data_AF-A0A8T1WSW1-F1
#
_entry.id   AF-A0A8T1WSW1-F1
#
_cell.length_a   1.000
_cell.length_b   1.000
_cell.length_c   1.000
_cell.angle_alpha   90.00
_cell.angle_beta   90.00
_cell.angle_gamma   90.00
#
_symmetry.space_group_name_H-M   'P 1'
#
loop_
_entity.id
_entity.type
_entity.pdbx_description
1 polymer ?
#
loop_
_entity_poly.entity_id
_entity_poly.type
_entity_poly.pdbx_seq_one_letter_code
_entity_poly.pdbx_strand_id
1 'polypeptide(L)'
;MDLSAENPFADLMTKAVKLKGAQQAQLRTQFDSWPQYFQHSLFMQDSVISVRTKPVLERIAAAEDMKAAGNDHFNNEALEEAVAEYEKALAVFKYLENKDPGWKKKGIEDTDMLVTDFQCDEPEDQIRLNTLKTSCYLNIAAAKLRLKEFAVCIRACEDALELDPRNVKAYFRRAQALITPASSGALEFDRAISDLQRAYAIDPENREVRKLLRELMEQRTKQRALDKDTFSGMFNRGQVYGEATKEEAEVDEETREKKFQQEVDEAEALARNFEAKGKLEFAAEIREKIAKAQDLRNRRLNNVDFFHPTAEMIANAKESGIDLTDKSVQQMLHDLQEEERNKKSSSPEKRAESTISSPNAVESVDSLLKSMSNAEIAQMLRCEGIDYHKITDREQFLETARQVLLSKLDDKKEPPKPSYTRTIILLAVAWTLLRLYTSGGLSALTRIAMDTMSSGTKSSTVEQEVENVMDIFDD
;
A
#
# COMPACT_ATOMS: atom_id res chain seq x y z
N MET A 1 -0.21 -30.74 12.34
CA MET A 1 1.24 -30.97 12.23
C MET A 1 1.70 -30.22 11.00
N ASP A 2 2.23 -29.02 11.23
CA ASP A 2 2.78 -28.17 10.19
C ASP A 2 4.27 -28.49 10.12
N LEU A 3 4.67 -29.29 9.11
CA LEU A 3 6.05 -29.78 8.92
C LEU A 3 6.99 -28.71 8.34
N SER A 4 6.52 -27.46 8.21
CA SER A 4 7.34 -26.33 7.73
C SER A 4 8.35 -25.82 8.76
N ALA A 5 8.27 -26.25 10.02
CA ALA A 5 9.14 -25.80 11.11
C ALA A 5 10.45 -26.60 11.28
N GLU A 6 10.69 -27.65 10.49
CA GLU A 6 11.81 -28.59 10.71
C GLU A 6 13.03 -28.37 9.81
N ASN A 7 12.98 -27.49 8.81
CA ASN A 7 14.10 -27.30 7.88
C ASN A 7 14.46 -25.82 7.62
N PRO A 8 15.54 -25.29 8.24
CA PRO A 8 16.03 -23.93 8.01
C PRO A 8 16.30 -23.59 6.55
N PHE A 9 16.63 -24.60 5.73
CA PHE A 9 16.85 -24.45 4.30
C PHE A 9 15.54 -24.22 3.53
N ALA A 10 14.44 -24.85 3.94
CA ALA A 10 13.12 -24.61 3.34
C ALA A 10 12.63 -23.17 3.63
N ASP A 11 12.94 -22.63 4.82
CA ASP A 11 12.67 -21.22 5.15
C ASP A 11 13.51 -20.27 4.27
N LEU A 12 14.79 -20.57 4.07
CA LEU A 12 15.67 -19.82 3.17
C LEU A 12 15.20 -19.85 1.70
N MET A 13 14.77 -21.01 1.19
CA MET A 13 14.19 -21.11 -0.16
C MET A 13 12.92 -20.28 -0.29
N THR A 14 12.04 -20.34 0.71
CA THR A 14 10.81 -19.54 0.74
C THR A 14 11.14 -18.04 0.74
N LYS A 15 12.18 -17.63 1.46
CA LYS A 15 12.68 -16.24 1.47
C LYS A 15 13.28 -15.83 0.12
N ALA A 16 14.06 -16.69 -0.53
CA ALA A 16 14.63 -16.41 -1.86
C ALA A 16 13.55 -16.24 -2.93
N VAL A 17 12.51 -17.07 -2.91
CA VAL A 17 11.34 -16.93 -3.80
C VAL A 17 10.62 -15.60 -3.56
N LYS A 18 10.44 -15.20 -2.29
CA LYS A 18 9.86 -13.91 -1.94
C LYS A 18 10.72 -12.74 -2.42
N LEU A 19 12.05 -12.85 -2.33
CA LEU A 19 12.99 -11.81 -2.72
C LEU A 19 13.01 -11.63 -4.25
N LYS A 20 13.01 -12.74 -5.00
CA LYS A 20 12.85 -12.73 -6.46
C LYS A 20 11.48 -12.18 -6.87
N GLY A 21 10.41 -12.58 -6.18
CA GLY A 21 9.07 -12.05 -6.40
C GLY A 21 8.97 -10.55 -6.15
N ALA A 22 9.64 -10.05 -5.09
CA ALA A 22 9.70 -8.62 -4.77
C ALA A 22 10.50 -7.81 -5.80
N GLN A 23 11.64 -8.35 -6.26
CA GLN A 23 12.42 -7.73 -7.34
C GLN A 23 11.61 -7.68 -8.64
N GLN A 24 10.93 -8.77 -9.00
CA GLN A 24 10.08 -8.79 -10.18
C GLN A 24 8.88 -7.84 -10.06
N ALA A 25 8.26 -7.74 -8.87
CA ALA A 25 7.17 -6.81 -8.62
C ALA A 25 7.59 -5.34 -8.82
N GLN A 26 8.85 -4.98 -8.52
CA GLN A 26 9.40 -3.66 -8.82
C GLN A 26 9.54 -3.39 -10.32
N LEU A 27 9.72 -4.43 -11.13
CA LEU A 27 9.85 -4.32 -12.59
C LEU A 27 8.51 -4.34 -13.33
N ARG A 28 7.42 -4.76 -12.67
CA ARG A 28 6.08 -4.91 -13.28
C ARG A 28 4.98 -4.09 -12.58
N THR A 29 5.36 -2.98 -11.96
CA THR A 29 4.45 -2.12 -11.19
C THR A 29 3.23 -1.66 -11.99
N GLN A 30 3.40 -1.34 -13.27
CA GLN A 30 2.32 -0.95 -14.16
C GLN A 30 1.44 -2.15 -14.49
N PHE A 31 2.04 -3.29 -14.84
CA PHE A 31 1.32 -4.53 -15.09
C PHE A 31 0.42 -4.94 -13.90
N ASP A 32 0.98 -4.91 -12.69
CA ASP A 32 0.26 -5.28 -11.47
C ASP A 32 -0.83 -4.25 -11.09
N SER A 33 -0.74 -3.01 -11.60
CA SER A 33 -1.76 -1.96 -11.38
C SER A 33 -3.03 -2.16 -12.23
N TRP A 34 -2.92 -2.88 -13.35
CA TRP A 34 -4.03 -3.12 -14.25
C TRP A 34 -5.04 -4.13 -13.68
N PRO A 35 -6.32 -4.04 -14.07
CA PRO A 35 -7.31 -5.02 -13.62
C PRO A 35 -6.96 -6.41 -14.14
N GLN A 36 -7.28 -7.42 -13.34
CA GLN A 36 -6.92 -8.81 -13.59
C GLN A 36 -7.39 -9.31 -14.98
N TYR A 37 -8.61 -8.95 -15.40
CA TYR A 37 -9.12 -9.30 -16.73
C TYR A 37 -8.28 -8.75 -17.88
N PHE A 38 -7.63 -7.60 -17.68
CA PHE A 38 -6.75 -7.01 -18.69
C PHE A 38 -5.37 -7.66 -18.66
N GLN A 39 -4.84 -8.00 -17.48
CA GLN A 39 -3.60 -8.77 -17.34
C GLN A 39 -3.69 -10.13 -18.05
N HIS A 40 -4.84 -10.81 -17.96
CA HIS A 40 -5.08 -12.10 -18.62
C HIS A 40 -4.95 -12.03 -20.15
N SER A 41 -5.12 -10.85 -20.77
CA SER A 41 -5.00 -10.67 -22.22
C SER A 41 -3.60 -11.03 -22.76
N LEU A 42 -2.57 -10.96 -21.91
CA LEU A 42 -1.19 -11.35 -22.22
C LEU A 42 -1.02 -12.86 -22.42
N PHE A 43 -1.92 -13.66 -21.84
CA PHE A 43 -1.85 -15.13 -21.81
C PHE A 43 -2.92 -15.81 -22.67
N MET A 44 -3.56 -15.05 -23.57
CA MET A 44 -4.64 -15.57 -24.41
C MET A 44 -4.17 -16.65 -25.38
N GLN A 45 -5.06 -17.60 -25.68
CA GLN A 45 -4.80 -18.70 -26.60
C GLN A 45 -4.75 -18.21 -28.07
N ASP A 46 -4.10 -18.99 -28.93
CA ASP A 46 -3.99 -18.70 -30.36
C ASP A 46 -5.36 -18.54 -31.06
N SER A 47 -6.41 -19.16 -30.52
CA SER A 47 -7.79 -18.98 -30.99
C SER A 47 -8.25 -17.52 -30.93
N VAL A 48 -7.95 -16.80 -29.84
CA VAL A 48 -8.29 -15.37 -29.68
C VAL A 48 -7.30 -14.51 -30.48
N ILE A 49 -6.02 -14.85 -30.44
CA ILE A 49 -4.97 -14.09 -31.15
C ILE A 49 -5.22 -14.08 -32.66
N SER A 50 -5.62 -15.22 -33.25
CA SER A 50 -5.94 -15.31 -34.68
C SER A 50 -7.15 -14.46 -35.10
N VAL A 51 -8.07 -14.15 -34.17
CA VAL A 51 -9.20 -13.24 -34.46
C VAL A 51 -8.73 -11.80 -34.59
N ARG A 52 -7.67 -11.39 -33.87
CA ARG A 52 -7.12 -10.02 -33.89
C ARG A 52 -6.59 -9.57 -35.24
N THR A 53 -6.38 -10.47 -36.21
CA THR A 53 -5.92 -10.12 -37.56
C THR A 53 -7.07 -10.03 -38.57
N LYS A 54 -8.28 -10.48 -38.21
CA LYS A 54 -9.45 -10.49 -39.10
C LYS A 54 -10.00 -9.08 -39.35
N PRO A 55 -10.86 -8.89 -40.37
CA PRO A 55 -11.61 -7.64 -40.54
C PRO A 55 -12.49 -7.31 -39.33
N VAL A 56 -12.79 -6.02 -39.13
CA VAL A 56 -13.51 -5.51 -37.93
C VAL A 56 -14.84 -6.21 -37.69
N LEU A 57 -15.64 -6.39 -38.74
CA LEU A 57 -16.95 -7.06 -38.64
C LEU A 57 -16.83 -8.50 -38.15
N GLU A 58 -15.80 -9.23 -38.61
CA GLU A 58 -15.55 -10.60 -38.16
C GLU A 58 -15.04 -10.64 -36.71
N ARG A 59 -14.25 -9.64 -36.28
CA ARG A 59 -13.84 -9.50 -34.88
C ARG A 59 -15.03 -9.29 -33.97
N ILE A 60 -15.92 -8.37 -34.34
CA ILE A 60 -17.14 -8.05 -33.58
C ILE A 60 -18.04 -9.28 -33.49
N ALA A 61 -18.26 -9.98 -34.60
CA ALA A 61 -19.06 -11.22 -34.61
C ALA A 61 -18.45 -12.29 -33.69
N ALA A 62 -17.14 -12.56 -33.79
CA ALA A 62 -16.47 -13.54 -32.93
C ALA A 62 -16.52 -13.16 -31.44
N ALA A 63 -16.40 -11.89 -31.11
CA ALA A 63 -16.52 -11.42 -29.73
C ALA A 63 -17.97 -11.44 -29.21
N GLU A 64 -18.96 -11.24 -30.08
CA GLU A 64 -20.38 -11.46 -29.76
C GLU A 64 -20.65 -12.94 -29.42
N ASP A 65 -20.05 -13.88 -30.16
CA ASP A 65 -20.15 -15.32 -29.89
C ASP A 65 -19.50 -15.70 -28.55
N MET A 66 -18.28 -15.18 -28.27
CA MET A 66 -17.61 -15.37 -26.97
C MET A 66 -18.46 -14.83 -25.82
N LYS A 67 -19.04 -13.63 -25.97
CA LYS A 67 -19.97 -13.07 -24.99
C LYS A 67 -21.21 -13.95 -24.81
N ALA A 68 -21.77 -14.51 -25.88
CA ALA A 68 -22.91 -15.41 -25.80
C ALA A 68 -22.57 -16.68 -25.00
N ALA A 69 -21.42 -17.31 -25.27
CA ALA A 69 -20.93 -18.44 -24.49
C ALA A 69 -20.73 -18.07 -23.00
N GLY A 70 -20.20 -16.87 -22.72
CA GLY A 70 -20.11 -16.35 -21.36
C GLY A 70 -21.46 -16.20 -20.67
N ASN A 71 -22.51 -15.76 -21.39
CA ASN A 71 -23.86 -15.67 -20.84
C ASN A 71 -24.42 -17.06 -20.51
N ASP A 72 -24.15 -18.06 -21.34
CA ASP A 72 -24.57 -19.44 -21.09
C ASP A 72 -23.91 -19.99 -19.82
N HIS A 73 -22.60 -19.80 -19.66
CA HIS A 73 -21.89 -20.15 -18.43
C HIS A 73 -22.43 -19.41 -17.21
N PHE A 74 -22.72 -18.11 -17.35
CA PHE A 74 -23.27 -17.30 -16.26
C PHE A 74 -24.64 -17.81 -15.79
N ASN A 75 -25.49 -18.20 -16.73
CA ASN A 75 -26.81 -18.78 -16.46
C ASN A 75 -26.70 -20.15 -15.80
N ASN A 76 -25.65 -20.92 -16.13
CA ASN A 76 -25.33 -22.21 -15.51
C ASN A 76 -24.58 -22.08 -14.17
N GLU A 77 -24.44 -20.86 -13.64
CA GLU A 77 -23.70 -20.55 -12.40
C GLU A 77 -22.20 -20.86 -12.42
N ALA A 78 -21.64 -21.14 -13.60
CA ALA A 78 -20.21 -21.27 -13.85
C ALA A 78 -19.59 -19.87 -14.05
N LEU A 79 -19.40 -19.14 -12.94
CA LEU A 79 -19.10 -17.71 -12.96
C LEU A 79 -17.67 -17.42 -13.44
N GLU A 80 -16.70 -18.22 -13.04
CA GLU A 80 -15.30 -18.10 -13.43
C GLU A 80 -15.13 -18.35 -14.94
N GLU A 81 -15.77 -19.39 -15.47
CA GLU A 81 -15.81 -19.69 -16.90
C GLU A 81 -16.52 -18.59 -17.68
N ALA A 82 -17.62 -18.05 -17.15
CA ALA A 82 -18.31 -16.92 -17.75
C ALA A 82 -17.39 -15.69 -17.86
N VAL A 83 -16.67 -15.36 -16.78
CA VAL A 83 -15.68 -14.28 -16.79
C VAL A 83 -14.61 -14.53 -17.84
N ALA A 84 -14.06 -15.74 -17.91
CA ALA A 84 -13.04 -16.08 -18.90
C ALA A 84 -13.53 -15.86 -20.34
N GLU A 85 -14.78 -16.19 -20.66
CA GLU A 85 -15.35 -15.93 -22.00
C GLU A 85 -15.54 -14.43 -22.28
N TYR A 86 -16.00 -13.64 -21.30
CA TYR A 86 -16.09 -12.18 -21.47
C TYR A 86 -14.70 -11.53 -21.62
N GLU A 87 -13.70 -12.04 -20.92
CA GLU A 87 -12.31 -11.60 -21.05
C GLU A 87 -11.75 -11.88 -22.44
N LYS A 88 -12.03 -13.06 -23.01
CA LYS A 88 -11.66 -13.37 -24.40
C LYS A 88 -12.27 -12.38 -25.38
N ALA A 89 -13.57 -12.08 -25.23
CA ALA A 89 -14.26 -11.12 -26.08
C ALA A 89 -13.62 -9.72 -26.05
N LEU A 90 -13.21 -9.26 -24.86
CA LEU A 90 -12.51 -7.98 -24.69
C LEU A 90 -11.09 -8.02 -25.26
N ALA A 91 -10.37 -9.12 -25.05
CA ALA A 91 -8.98 -9.31 -25.47
C ALA A 91 -8.79 -9.43 -26.99
N VAL A 92 -9.88 -9.50 -27.77
CA VAL A 92 -9.84 -9.31 -29.23
C VAL A 92 -9.49 -7.85 -29.59
N PHE A 93 -9.90 -6.89 -28.76
CA PHE A 93 -9.81 -5.46 -29.08
C PHE A 93 -8.83 -4.71 -28.20
N LYS A 94 -8.76 -5.03 -26.90
CA LYS A 94 -7.86 -4.38 -25.95
C LYS A 94 -7.00 -5.43 -25.27
N TYR A 95 -5.70 -5.43 -25.53
CA TYR A 95 -4.82 -6.49 -25.05
C TYR A 95 -3.37 -6.04 -24.83
N LEU A 96 -2.64 -6.89 -24.09
CA LEU A 96 -1.22 -6.76 -23.81
C LEU A 96 -0.40 -7.69 -24.70
N GLU A 97 0.73 -7.19 -25.18
CA GLU A 97 1.79 -7.94 -25.81
C GLU A 97 3.12 -7.65 -25.12
N ASN A 98 4.04 -8.62 -25.18
CA ASN A 98 5.39 -8.44 -24.68
C ASN A 98 6.38 -8.51 -25.86
N LYS A 99 7.24 -7.51 -25.96
CA LYS A 99 8.27 -7.42 -27.01
C LYS A 99 9.34 -8.50 -26.92
N ASP A 100 9.69 -8.95 -25.71
CA ASP A 100 10.75 -9.94 -25.51
C ASP A 100 10.18 -11.36 -25.67
N PRO A 101 10.51 -12.13 -26.73
CA PRO A 101 10.02 -13.50 -26.90
C PRO A 101 10.43 -14.45 -25.76
N GLY A 102 11.45 -14.09 -24.97
CA GLY A 102 11.93 -14.83 -23.79
C GLY A 102 11.25 -14.46 -22.48
N TRP A 103 10.26 -13.56 -22.48
CA TRP A 103 9.63 -13.02 -21.26
C TRP A 103 9.08 -14.10 -20.32
N LYS A 104 8.56 -15.21 -20.87
CA LYS A 104 8.04 -16.34 -20.08
C LYS A 104 9.11 -16.96 -19.15
N LYS A 105 10.40 -16.84 -19.48
CA LYS A 105 11.52 -17.33 -18.66
C LYS A 105 12.14 -16.25 -17.79
N LYS A 106 12.24 -15.02 -18.30
CA LYS A 106 12.90 -13.90 -17.61
C LYS A 106 12.01 -13.21 -16.59
N GLY A 107 10.70 -13.17 -16.85
CA GLY A 107 9.74 -12.38 -16.08
C GLY A 107 9.04 -11.36 -16.97
N ILE A 108 8.05 -10.69 -16.38
CA ILE A 108 7.35 -9.56 -17.00
C ILE A 108 8.03 -8.30 -16.50
N GLU A 109 8.36 -7.41 -17.43
CA GLU A 109 8.91 -6.08 -17.17
C GLU A 109 8.05 -5.03 -17.91
N ASP A 110 7.75 -3.92 -17.25
CA ASP A 110 6.87 -2.87 -17.78
C ASP A 110 7.42 -2.24 -19.07
N THR A 111 8.75 -2.15 -19.22
CA THR A 111 9.43 -1.58 -20.40
C THR A 111 9.14 -2.35 -21.69
N ASP A 112 8.86 -3.64 -21.57
CA ASP A 112 8.60 -4.55 -22.68
C ASP A 112 7.11 -4.71 -22.97
N MET A 113 6.24 -4.11 -22.16
CA MET A 113 4.78 -4.14 -22.34
C MET A 113 4.34 -3.23 -23.49
N LEU A 114 3.49 -3.78 -24.35
CA LEU A 114 2.76 -3.08 -25.39
C LEU A 114 1.26 -3.20 -25.14
N VAL A 115 0.60 -2.07 -24.96
CA VAL A 115 -0.85 -1.98 -24.86
C VAL A 115 -1.41 -1.66 -26.26
N THR A 116 -2.28 -2.53 -26.75
CA THR A 116 -3.05 -2.27 -27.97
C THR A 116 -4.52 -2.08 -27.59
N ASP A 117 -5.11 -0.95 -27.98
CA ASP A 117 -6.55 -0.69 -27.85
C ASP A 117 -7.12 -0.33 -29.23
N PHE A 118 -7.72 -1.33 -29.87
CA PHE A 118 -8.29 -1.23 -31.20
C PHE A 118 -9.48 -0.26 -31.23
N GLN A 119 -9.43 0.67 -32.18
CA GLN A 119 -10.52 1.58 -32.54
C GLN A 119 -10.93 1.30 -33.99
N CYS A 120 -12.22 1.41 -34.26
CA CYS A 120 -12.80 1.32 -35.60
C CYS A 120 -12.64 2.67 -36.31
N ASP A 121 -12.39 2.63 -37.62
CA ASP A 121 -12.34 3.84 -38.45
C ASP A 121 -13.73 4.45 -38.63
N GLU A 122 -14.74 3.59 -38.80
CA GLU A 122 -16.14 4.00 -38.97
C GLU A 122 -16.82 4.25 -37.61
N PRO A 123 -17.53 5.37 -37.44
CA PRO A 123 -18.13 5.74 -36.16
C PRO A 123 -19.24 4.78 -35.72
N GLU A 124 -19.98 4.21 -36.66
CA GLU A 124 -21.06 3.26 -36.39
C GLU A 124 -20.52 1.94 -35.82
N ASP A 125 -19.42 1.44 -36.41
CA ASP A 125 -18.73 0.25 -35.91
C ASP A 125 -18.06 0.54 -34.56
N GLN A 126 -17.56 1.76 -34.33
CA GLN A 126 -17.02 2.15 -33.01
C GLN A 126 -18.11 2.16 -31.94
N ILE A 127 -19.31 2.67 -32.25
CA ILE A 127 -20.44 2.65 -31.31
C ILE A 127 -20.86 1.21 -31.02
N ARG A 128 -20.92 0.35 -32.04
CA ARG A 128 -21.22 -1.08 -31.87
C ARG A 128 -20.16 -1.77 -31.00
N LEU A 129 -18.88 -1.50 -31.24
CA LEU A 129 -17.77 -2.01 -30.44
C LEU A 129 -17.85 -1.54 -28.98
N ASN A 130 -18.08 -0.25 -28.74
CA ASN A 130 -18.22 0.29 -27.39
C ASN A 130 -19.41 -0.35 -26.67
N THR A 131 -20.55 -0.52 -27.36
CA THR A 131 -21.73 -1.20 -26.79
C THR A 131 -21.42 -2.64 -26.39
N LEU A 132 -20.65 -3.36 -27.23
CA LEU A 132 -20.20 -4.72 -26.93
C LEU A 132 -19.25 -4.74 -25.72
N LYS A 133 -18.21 -3.89 -25.71
CA LYS A 133 -17.25 -3.76 -24.60
C LYS A 133 -17.98 -3.44 -23.29
N THR A 134 -18.88 -2.45 -23.29
CA THR A 134 -19.72 -2.09 -22.12
C THR A 134 -20.53 -3.28 -21.61
N SER A 135 -21.14 -4.06 -22.51
CA SER A 135 -21.88 -5.28 -22.12
C SER A 135 -20.98 -6.32 -21.47
N CYS A 136 -19.78 -6.56 -22.01
CA CYS A 136 -18.82 -7.51 -21.44
C CYS A 136 -18.33 -7.06 -20.05
N TYR A 137 -17.94 -5.79 -19.90
CA TYR A 137 -17.53 -5.24 -18.61
C TYR A 137 -18.63 -5.33 -17.55
N LEU A 138 -19.88 -5.00 -17.94
CA LEU A 138 -21.02 -5.16 -17.06
C LEU A 138 -21.22 -6.61 -16.62
N ASN A 139 -21.08 -7.57 -17.53
CA ASN A 139 -21.23 -8.99 -17.22
C ASN A 139 -20.10 -9.51 -16.32
N ILE A 140 -18.85 -9.09 -16.56
CA ILE A 140 -17.73 -9.36 -15.65
C ILE A 140 -18.03 -8.78 -14.27
N ALA A 141 -18.50 -7.53 -14.17
CA ALA A 141 -18.87 -6.93 -12.89
C ALA A 141 -19.97 -7.72 -12.17
N ALA A 142 -20.99 -8.20 -12.89
CA ALA A 142 -22.04 -9.02 -12.30
C ALA A 142 -21.51 -10.35 -11.76
N ALA A 143 -20.65 -11.04 -12.51
CA ALA A 143 -20.04 -12.30 -12.09
C ALA A 143 -19.10 -12.10 -10.89
N LYS A 144 -18.22 -11.10 -10.96
CA LYS A 144 -17.28 -10.76 -9.88
C LYS A 144 -17.99 -10.29 -8.61
N LEU A 145 -19.13 -9.61 -8.73
CA LEU A 145 -19.97 -9.28 -7.57
C LEU A 145 -20.52 -10.54 -6.88
N ARG A 146 -20.98 -11.55 -7.65
CA ARG A 146 -21.42 -12.85 -7.10
C ARG A 146 -20.27 -13.64 -6.47
N LEU A 147 -19.08 -13.57 -7.06
CA LEU A 147 -17.84 -14.16 -6.53
C LEU A 147 -17.26 -13.41 -5.32
N LYS A 148 -17.87 -12.28 -4.93
CA LYS A 148 -17.38 -11.39 -3.85
C LYS A 148 -15.99 -10.80 -4.12
N GLU A 149 -15.58 -10.72 -5.38
CA GLU A 149 -14.37 -10.03 -5.83
C GLU A 149 -14.68 -8.56 -6.12
N PHE A 150 -14.91 -7.80 -5.06
CA PHE A 150 -15.45 -6.44 -5.16
C PHE A 150 -14.53 -5.45 -5.87
N ALA A 151 -13.21 -5.56 -5.68
CA ALA A 151 -12.25 -4.66 -6.34
C ALA A 151 -12.29 -4.78 -7.87
N VAL A 152 -12.32 -6.01 -8.40
CA VAL A 152 -12.41 -6.27 -9.84
C VAL A 152 -13.77 -5.82 -10.39
N CYS A 153 -14.85 -6.03 -9.63
CA CYS A 153 -16.19 -5.55 -9.98
C CYS A 153 -16.23 -4.02 -10.12
N ILE A 154 -15.64 -3.28 -9.16
CA ILE A 154 -15.57 -1.81 -9.19
C ILE A 154 -14.82 -1.34 -10.44
N ARG A 155 -13.66 -1.94 -10.75
CA ARG A 155 -12.88 -1.61 -11.95
C ARG A 155 -13.64 -1.89 -13.24
N ALA A 156 -14.30 -3.05 -13.36
CA ALA A 156 -15.11 -3.36 -14.53
C ALA A 156 -16.29 -2.37 -14.70
N CYS A 157 -16.89 -1.90 -13.61
CA CYS A 157 -17.92 -0.85 -13.68
C CYS A 157 -17.34 0.52 -14.08
N GLU A 158 -16.12 0.85 -13.64
CA GLU A 158 -15.41 2.06 -14.07
C GLU A 158 -15.16 2.02 -15.59
N ASP A 159 -14.58 0.94 -16.11
CA ASP A 159 -14.34 0.76 -17.54
C ASP A 159 -15.65 0.81 -18.36
N ALA A 160 -16.74 0.24 -17.85
CA ALA A 160 -18.05 0.35 -18.49
C ALA A 160 -18.58 1.79 -18.53
N LEU A 161 -18.32 2.60 -17.49
CA LEU A 161 -18.74 4.00 -17.40
C LEU A 161 -17.85 4.95 -18.22
N GLU A 162 -16.59 4.59 -18.46
CA GLU A 162 -15.73 5.30 -19.41
C GLU A 162 -16.29 5.22 -20.83
N LEU A 163 -16.87 4.07 -21.20
CA LEU A 163 -17.48 3.84 -22.51
C LEU A 163 -18.93 4.35 -22.60
N ASP A 164 -19.72 4.16 -21.54
CA ASP A 164 -21.11 4.63 -21.42
C ASP A 164 -21.34 5.32 -20.07
N PRO A 165 -21.09 6.65 -19.98
CA PRO A 165 -21.25 7.41 -18.74
C PRO A 165 -22.67 7.46 -18.18
N ARG A 166 -23.68 7.09 -19.00
CA ARG A 166 -25.10 7.08 -18.61
C ARG A 166 -25.60 5.69 -18.24
N ASN A 167 -24.70 4.72 -18.04
CA ASN A 167 -25.09 3.36 -17.74
C ASN A 167 -25.59 3.17 -16.29
N VAL A 168 -26.92 3.05 -16.13
CA VAL A 168 -27.56 2.85 -14.81
C VAL A 168 -27.10 1.55 -14.13
N LYS A 169 -26.90 0.46 -14.91
CA LYS A 169 -26.48 -0.84 -14.37
C LYS A 169 -25.06 -0.78 -13.80
N ALA A 170 -24.15 -0.04 -14.44
CA ALA A 170 -22.78 0.12 -13.97
C ALA A 170 -22.74 0.86 -12.63
N TYR A 171 -23.43 2.01 -12.52
CA TYR A 171 -23.53 2.75 -11.25
C TYR A 171 -24.15 1.90 -10.14
N PHE A 172 -25.23 1.18 -10.44
CA PHE A 172 -25.90 0.34 -9.45
C PHE A 172 -25.01 -0.80 -8.93
N ARG A 173 -24.34 -1.53 -9.85
CA ARG A 173 -23.43 -2.63 -9.48
C ARG A 173 -22.19 -2.13 -8.73
N ARG A 174 -21.63 -0.99 -9.13
CA ARG A 174 -20.50 -0.36 -8.42
C ARG A 174 -20.90 0.05 -7.01
N ALA A 175 -22.07 0.65 -6.84
CA ALA A 175 -22.61 0.99 -5.53
C ALA A 175 -22.78 -0.25 -4.64
N GLN A 176 -23.31 -1.36 -5.18
CA GLN A 176 -23.39 -2.63 -4.46
C GLN A 176 -22.02 -3.17 -4.06
N ALA A 177 -21.05 -3.16 -4.99
CA ALA A 177 -19.69 -3.63 -4.71
C ALA A 177 -18.97 -2.79 -3.65
N LEU A 178 -19.28 -1.49 -3.55
CA LEU A 178 -18.71 -0.58 -2.56
C LEU A 178 -19.25 -0.79 -1.14
N ILE A 179 -20.48 -1.29 -0.98
CA ILE A 179 -21.13 -1.43 0.34
C ILE A 179 -21.15 -2.87 0.87
N THR A 180 -20.98 -3.87 -0.01
CA THR A 180 -21.05 -5.28 0.36
C THR A 180 -19.86 -5.77 1.21
N PRO A 181 -18.59 -5.35 0.98
CA PRO A 181 -17.48 -5.75 1.84
C PRO A 181 -17.68 -5.29 3.28
N ALA A 182 -17.35 -6.14 4.27
CA ALA A 182 -17.41 -5.76 5.68
C ALA A 182 -16.40 -4.66 6.06
N SER A 183 -15.35 -4.48 5.27
CA SER A 183 -14.35 -3.41 5.42
C SER A 183 -14.83 -2.06 4.91
N SER A 184 -16.01 -1.98 4.30
CA SER A 184 -16.54 -0.74 3.72
C SER A 184 -16.83 0.27 4.82
N GLY A 185 -16.26 1.46 4.69
CA GLY A 185 -16.37 2.53 5.66
C GLY A 185 -17.24 3.67 5.16
N ALA A 186 -17.21 4.76 5.91
CA ALA A 186 -17.94 5.99 5.62
C ALA A 186 -17.74 6.51 4.19
N LEU A 187 -16.52 6.40 3.66
CA LEU A 187 -16.14 6.91 2.34
C LEU A 187 -16.80 6.10 1.21
N GLU A 188 -16.75 4.77 1.30
CA GLU A 188 -17.33 3.87 0.31
C GLU A 188 -18.84 4.03 0.25
N PHE A 189 -19.49 4.21 1.41
CA PHE A 189 -20.92 4.50 1.49
C PHE A 189 -21.30 5.83 0.83
N ASP A 190 -20.55 6.90 1.09
CA ASP A 190 -20.79 8.21 0.45
C ASP A 190 -20.59 8.12 -1.08
N ARG A 191 -19.58 7.36 -1.54
CA ARG A 191 -19.34 7.09 -2.96
C ARG A 191 -20.49 6.30 -3.59
N ALA A 192 -20.97 5.25 -2.92
CA ALA A 192 -22.11 4.45 -3.37
C ALA A 192 -23.41 5.27 -3.44
N ILE A 193 -23.66 6.16 -2.47
CA ILE A 193 -24.80 7.09 -2.51
C ILE A 193 -24.69 8.03 -3.71
N SER A 194 -23.50 8.58 -4.00
CA SER A 194 -23.28 9.43 -5.18
C SER A 194 -23.57 8.69 -6.48
N ASP A 195 -23.10 7.44 -6.60
CA ASP A 195 -23.38 6.59 -7.77
C ASP A 195 -24.88 6.33 -7.95
N LEU A 196 -25.59 6.02 -6.87
CA LEU A 196 -27.04 5.79 -6.91
C LEU A 196 -27.83 7.06 -7.19
N GLN A 197 -27.35 8.23 -6.75
CA GLN A 197 -27.95 9.52 -7.12
C GLN A 197 -27.81 9.79 -8.63
N ARG A 198 -26.65 9.49 -9.22
CA ARG A 198 -26.45 9.59 -10.68
C ARG A 198 -27.35 8.60 -11.42
N ALA A 199 -27.40 7.35 -10.96
CA ALA A 199 -28.29 6.33 -11.52
C ALA A 199 -29.76 6.77 -11.46
N TYR A 200 -30.20 7.34 -10.33
CA TYR A 200 -31.55 7.86 -10.14
C TYR A 200 -31.85 9.06 -11.05
N ALA A 201 -30.89 9.95 -11.27
CA ALA A 201 -31.06 11.08 -12.19
C ALA A 201 -31.23 10.64 -13.65
N ILE A 202 -30.66 9.49 -14.03
CA ILE A 202 -30.77 8.93 -15.38
C ILE A 202 -32.07 8.14 -15.55
N ASP A 203 -32.41 7.28 -14.59
CA ASP A 203 -33.62 6.45 -14.58
C ASP A 203 -34.35 6.54 -13.22
N PRO A 204 -35.21 7.56 -13.03
CA PRO A 204 -35.94 7.76 -11.78
C PRO A 204 -36.94 6.65 -11.46
N GLU A 205 -37.41 5.91 -12.47
CA GLU A 205 -38.41 4.85 -12.31
C GLU A 205 -37.79 3.53 -11.83
N ASN A 206 -36.46 3.41 -11.86
CA ASN A 206 -35.77 2.22 -11.39
C ASN A 206 -36.06 1.94 -9.89
N ARG A 207 -36.83 0.89 -9.62
CA ARG A 207 -37.25 0.52 -8.26
C ARG A 207 -36.07 0.10 -7.39
N GLU A 208 -35.10 -0.60 -7.97
CA GLU A 208 -33.94 -1.15 -7.24
C GLU A 208 -33.02 -0.02 -6.78
N VAL A 209 -32.69 0.91 -7.69
CA VAL A 209 -31.90 2.12 -7.37
C VAL A 209 -32.58 2.93 -6.27
N ARG A 210 -33.89 3.21 -6.40
CA ARG A 210 -34.66 3.95 -5.39
C ARG A 210 -34.68 3.26 -4.03
N LYS A 211 -34.81 1.92 -4.01
CA LYS A 211 -34.80 1.14 -2.77
C LYS A 211 -33.43 1.26 -2.09
N LEU A 212 -32.36 0.96 -2.82
CA LEU A 212 -31.01 0.95 -2.28
C LEU A 212 -30.55 2.35 -1.84
N LEU A 213 -30.87 3.39 -2.64
CA LEU A 213 -30.54 4.77 -2.31
C LEU A 213 -31.17 5.21 -0.98
N ARG A 214 -32.46 4.90 -0.78
CA ARG A 214 -33.15 5.21 0.49
C ARG A 214 -32.54 4.47 1.66
N GLU A 215 -32.26 3.18 1.50
CA GLU A 215 -31.63 2.35 2.52
C GLU A 215 -30.26 2.89 2.94
N LEU A 216 -29.39 3.21 1.97
CA LEU A 216 -28.07 3.78 2.27
C LEU A 216 -28.14 5.17 2.90
N MET A 217 -29.05 6.03 2.46
CA MET A 217 -29.25 7.35 3.09
C MET A 217 -29.72 7.21 4.54
N GLU A 218 -30.65 6.28 4.83
CA GLU A 218 -31.10 6.02 6.20
C GLU A 218 -29.97 5.45 7.08
N GLN A 219 -29.19 4.51 6.56
CA GLN A 219 -28.02 3.97 7.28
C GLN A 219 -26.98 5.06 7.55
N ARG A 220 -26.69 5.91 6.55
CA ARG A 220 -25.70 6.99 6.67
C ARG A 220 -26.14 8.07 7.65
N THR A 221 -27.42 8.43 7.68
CA THR A 221 -27.96 9.39 8.65
C THR A 221 -27.92 8.83 10.07
N LYS A 222 -28.27 7.56 10.26
CA LYS A 222 -28.14 6.87 11.57
C LYS A 222 -26.68 6.82 12.04
N GLN A 223 -25.74 6.45 11.16
CA GLN A 223 -24.31 6.48 11.47
C GLN A 223 -23.84 7.87 11.89
N ARG A 224 -24.18 8.91 11.12
CA ARG A 224 -23.79 10.29 11.46
C ARG A 224 -24.41 10.77 12.77
N ALA A 225 -25.62 10.34 13.11
CA ALA A 225 -26.24 10.63 14.40
C ALA A 225 -25.48 9.94 15.55
N LEU A 226 -25.17 8.65 15.39
CA LEU A 226 -24.37 7.89 16.36
C LEU A 226 -22.96 8.48 16.54
N ASP A 227 -22.30 8.86 15.45
CA ASP A 227 -20.98 9.52 15.48
C ASP A 227 -21.09 10.87 16.21
N LYS A 228 -22.13 11.66 15.93
CA LYS A 228 -22.37 12.91 16.63
C LYS A 228 -22.58 12.68 18.13
N ASP A 229 -23.37 11.69 18.53
CA ASP A 229 -23.65 11.42 19.94
C ASP A 229 -22.41 10.88 20.68
N THR A 230 -21.64 10.00 20.04
CA THR A 230 -20.41 9.43 20.61
C THR A 230 -19.28 10.47 20.71
N PHE A 231 -19.07 11.29 19.67
CA PHE A 231 -17.94 12.22 19.61
C PHE A 231 -18.23 13.63 20.13
N SER A 232 -19.50 14.07 20.24
CA SER A 232 -19.85 15.40 20.78
C SER A 232 -19.44 15.57 22.25
N GLY A 233 -19.40 14.48 23.03
CA GLY A 233 -18.89 14.48 24.40
C GLY A 233 -17.35 14.43 24.50
N MET A 234 -16.66 14.02 23.43
CA MET A 234 -15.21 13.78 23.43
C MET A 234 -14.40 15.08 23.30
N PHE A 235 -14.93 16.10 22.61
CA PHE A 235 -14.31 17.43 22.53
C PHE A 235 -14.49 18.26 23.81
N ASN A 236 -15.56 18.01 24.59
CA ASN A 236 -15.79 18.69 25.86
C ASN A 236 -15.00 18.06 27.03
N ARG A 237 -14.58 16.79 26.90
CA ARG A 237 -13.68 16.11 27.85
C ARG A 237 -12.22 16.29 27.44
N GLY A 238 -11.81 17.53 27.19
CA GLY A 238 -10.40 17.90 27.02
C GLY A 238 -9.60 17.75 28.31
N GLN A 239 -9.49 16.54 28.85
CA GLN A 239 -8.24 16.10 29.44
C GLN A 239 -7.44 15.50 28.29
N VAL A 240 -6.59 16.35 27.70
CA VAL A 240 -5.39 15.88 27.02
C VAL A 240 -4.75 14.89 27.99
N TYR A 241 -4.68 13.62 27.59
CA TYR A 241 -3.90 12.62 28.30
C TYR A 241 -2.51 13.21 28.50
N GLY A 242 -2.22 13.67 29.73
CA GLY A 242 -0.86 13.93 30.15
C GLY A 242 -0.12 12.62 29.98
N GLU A 243 1.01 12.69 29.27
CA GLU A 243 2.04 11.66 29.10
C GLU A 243 1.80 10.43 29.99
N ALA A 244 0.95 9.52 29.50
CA ALA A 244 1.00 8.15 29.97
C ALA A 244 2.31 7.63 29.40
N THR A 245 3.27 7.47 30.30
CA THR A 245 4.63 7.02 30.08
C THR A 245 4.70 5.95 29.00
N LYS A 246 5.52 6.23 27.97
CA LYS A 246 6.02 5.27 26.97
C LYS A 246 6.93 4.19 27.60
N GLU A 247 6.64 3.72 28.80
CA GLU A 247 7.53 2.79 29.53
C GLU A 247 7.27 1.31 29.22
N GLU A 248 6.25 0.95 28.44
CA GLU A 248 5.94 -0.46 28.16
C GLU A 248 6.57 -1.04 26.89
N ALA A 249 7.45 -0.32 26.19
CA ALA A 249 8.08 -0.79 24.93
C ALA A 249 9.61 -0.92 24.96
N GLU A 250 10.28 -0.69 26.10
CA GLU A 250 11.73 -0.91 26.28
C GLU A 250 11.97 -1.95 27.39
N VAL A 251 11.59 -3.19 27.15
CA VAL A 251 11.98 -4.28 28.04
C VAL A 251 13.25 -4.91 27.49
N ASP A 252 14.38 -4.57 28.11
CA ASP A 252 15.71 -5.15 27.89
C ASP A 252 15.66 -6.69 27.86
N GLU A 253 16.54 -7.32 27.08
CA GLU A 253 16.56 -8.78 26.86
C GLU A 253 16.77 -9.53 28.19
N GLU A 254 17.51 -8.93 29.13
CA GLU A 254 17.68 -9.44 30.50
C GLU A 254 16.36 -9.42 31.30
N THR A 255 15.51 -8.44 31.03
CA THR A 255 14.19 -8.30 31.68
C THR A 255 13.17 -9.26 31.07
N ARG A 256 13.28 -9.57 29.77
CA ARG A 256 12.52 -10.64 29.12
C ARG A 256 12.93 -12.03 29.61
N GLU A 257 14.23 -12.26 29.83
CA GLU A 257 14.75 -13.48 30.44
C GLU A 257 14.14 -13.69 31.82
N LYS A 258 14.16 -12.65 32.66
CA LYS A 258 13.55 -12.70 33.99
C LYS A 258 12.04 -12.96 33.94
N LYS A 259 11.31 -12.34 33.02
CA LYS A 259 9.86 -12.59 32.84
C LYS A 259 9.58 -14.03 32.38
N PHE A 260 10.33 -14.53 31.40
CA PHE A 260 10.15 -15.90 30.93
C PHE A 260 10.48 -16.93 32.03
N GLN A 261 11.56 -16.70 32.78
CA GLN A 261 11.92 -17.56 33.89
C GLN A 261 10.84 -17.53 34.99
N GLN A 262 10.27 -16.36 35.30
CA GLN A 262 9.14 -16.23 36.21
C GLN A 262 7.91 -17.03 35.73
N GLU A 263 7.54 -16.94 34.45
CA GLU A 263 6.43 -17.70 33.88
C GLU A 263 6.67 -19.22 33.93
N VAL A 264 7.91 -19.66 33.69
CA VAL A 264 8.32 -21.07 33.85
C VAL A 264 8.20 -21.51 35.30
N ASP A 265 8.71 -20.73 36.25
CA ASP A 265 8.68 -21.05 37.68
C ASP A 265 7.22 -21.13 38.21
N GLU A 266 6.35 -20.22 37.75
CA GLU A 266 4.91 -20.25 38.06
C GLU A 266 4.23 -21.50 37.49
N ALA A 267 4.52 -21.86 36.25
CA ALA A 267 3.98 -23.07 35.62
C ALA A 267 4.49 -24.34 36.31
N GLU A 268 5.74 -24.38 36.77
CA GLU A 268 6.26 -25.49 37.58
C GLU A 268 5.62 -25.57 38.96
N ALA A 269 5.34 -24.43 39.60
CA ALA A 269 4.60 -24.39 40.87
C ALA A 269 3.17 -24.90 40.68
N LEU A 270 2.53 -24.56 39.56
CA LEU A 270 1.23 -25.10 39.17
C LEU A 270 1.29 -26.63 39.02
N ALA A 271 2.29 -27.16 38.32
CA ALA A 271 2.49 -28.59 38.15
C ALA A 271 2.65 -29.30 39.52
N ARG A 272 3.48 -28.75 40.42
CA ARG A 272 3.66 -29.28 41.79
C ARG A 272 2.36 -29.31 42.60
N ASN A 273 1.54 -28.27 42.47
CA ASN A 273 0.22 -28.22 43.13
C ASN A 273 -0.75 -29.29 42.60
N PHE A 274 -0.68 -29.62 41.31
CA PHE A 274 -1.48 -30.71 40.72
C PHE A 274 -0.98 -32.10 41.17
N GLU A 275 0.34 -32.28 41.34
CA GLU A 275 0.92 -33.50 41.91
C GLU A 275 0.50 -33.70 43.37
N ALA A 276 0.54 -32.65 44.19
CA ALA A 276 0.10 -32.68 45.59
C ALA A 276 -1.40 -33.03 45.74
N LYS A 277 -2.20 -32.74 44.71
CA LYS A 277 -3.62 -33.09 44.62
C LYS A 277 -3.86 -34.48 43.98
N GLY A 278 -2.80 -35.25 43.71
CA GLY A 278 -2.88 -36.60 43.12
C GLY A 278 -3.22 -36.64 41.63
N LYS A 279 -3.22 -35.50 40.93
CA LYS A 279 -3.55 -35.39 39.50
C LYS A 279 -2.28 -35.40 38.63
N LEU A 280 -1.62 -36.56 38.58
CA LEU A 280 -0.30 -36.74 37.97
C LEU A 280 -0.27 -36.50 36.45
N GLU A 281 -1.35 -36.84 35.73
CA GLU A 281 -1.42 -36.66 34.26
C GLU A 281 -1.36 -35.18 33.85
N PHE A 282 -2.08 -34.31 34.57
CA PHE A 282 -2.09 -32.88 34.30
C PHE A 282 -0.74 -32.21 34.62
N ALA A 283 -0.06 -32.67 35.68
CA ALA A 283 1.28 -32.19 36.00
C ALA A 283 2.32 -32.58 34.94
N ALA A 284 2.20 -33.79 34.38
CA ALA A 284 3.05 -34.24 33.28
C ALA A 284 2.81 -33.41 32.01
N GLU A 285 1.55 -33.12 31.66
CA GLU A 285 1.21 -32.28 30.50
C GLU A 285 1.75 -30.84 30.64
N ILE A 286 1.67 -30.25 31.83
CA ILE A 286 2.23 -28.91 32.11
C ILE A 286 3.75 -28.93 31.91
N ARG A 287 4.45 -29.94 32.46
CA ARG A 287 5.91 -30.05 32.31
C ARG A 287 6.35 -30.32 30.86
N GLU A 288 5.57 -31.06 30.09
CA GLU A 288 5.84 -31.25 28.66
C GLU A 288 5.74 -29.92 27.88
N LYS A 289 4.74 -29.08 28.21
CA LYS A 289 4.58 -27.75 27.61
C LYS A 289 5.71 -26.79 28.00
N ILE A 290 6.18 -26.85 29.25
CA ILE A 290 7.36 -26.09 29.71
C ILE A 290 8.60 -26.51 28.90
N ALA A 291 8.87 -27.81 28.77
CA ALA A 291 10.02 -28.31 28.03
C ALA A 291 9.98 -27.91 26.54
N LYS A 292 8.81 -27.96 25.90
CA LYS A 292 8.62 -27.49 24.52
C LYS A 292 8.88 -25.98 24.38
N ALA A 293 8.43 -25.17 25.33
CA ALA A 293 8.65 -23.72 25.32
C ALA A 293 10.14 -23.37 25.49
N GLN A 294 10.85 -24.08 26.37
CA GLN A 294 12.30 -23.93 26.58
C GLN A 294 13.11 -24.38 25.35
N ASP A 295 12.77 -25.52 24.73
CA ASP A 295 13.45 -26.02 23.53
C ASP A 295 13.25 -25.09 22.32
N LEU A 296 12.03 -24.57 22.11
CA LEU A 296 11.76 -23.59 21.06
C LEU A 296 12.58 -22.30 21.24
N ARG A 297 12.82 -21.90 22.50
CA ARG A 297 13.65 -20.74 22.83
C ARG A 297 15.13 -21.02 22.59
N ASN A 298 15.64 -22.19 22.99
CA ASN A 298 17.03 -22.59 22.77
C ASN A 298 17.36 -22.78 21.27
N ARG A 299 16.43 -23.31 20.47
CA ARG A 299 16.62 -23.46 19.01
C ARG A 299 16.75 -22.11 18.27
N ARG A 300 16.16 -21.04 18.80
CA ARG A 300 16.31 -19.68 18.24
C ARG A 300 17.71 -19.08 18.43
N LEU A 301 18.62 -19.76 19.16
CA LEU A 301 19.98 -19.30 19.45
C LEU A 301 21.08 -20.08 18.70
N ASN A 302 20.78 -21.18 18.00
CA ASN A 302 21.80 -21.98 17.32
C ASN A 302 22.10 -21.46 15.90
N ASN A 303 23.31 -20.93 15.73
CA ASN A 303 23.89 -20.41 14.49
C ASN A 303 24.27 -21.55 13.52
N VAL A 304 23.88 -21.49 12.25
CA VAL A 304 24.28 -22.46 11.22
C VAL A 304 25.56 -21.97 10.54
N ASP A 305 26.61 -22.81 10.52
CA ASP A 305 27.87 -22.52 9.82
C ASP A 305 27.77 -22.89 8.33
N PHE A 306 27.68 -21.88 7.47
CA PHE A 306 27.62 -22.05 6.01
C PHE A 306 28.99 -22.14 5.33
N PHE A 307 30.08 -21.82 6.03
CA PHE A 307 31.44 -21.87 5.47
C PHE A 307 32.06 -23.27 5.56
N HIS A 308 31.46 -24.16 6.36
CA HIS A 308 31.82 -25.58 6.45
C HIS A 308 30.57 -26.47 6.34
N PRO A 309 29.90 -26.52 5.17
CA PRO A 309 28.66 -27.27 5.02
C PRO A 309 28.89 -28.78 5.16
N THR A 310 28.02 -29.47 5.89
CA THR A 310 28.07 -30.94 6.01
C THR A 310 27.61 -31.62 4.71
N ALA A 311 27.98 -32.89 4.51
CA ALA A 311 27.62 -33.63 3.30
C ALA A 311 26.10 -33.72 3.09
N GLU A 312 25.31 -33.75 4.17
CA GLU A 312 23.85 -33.73 4.13
C GLU A 312 23.29 -32.36 3.70
N MET A 313 23.89 -31.25 4.16
CA MET A 313 23.51 -29.89 3.74
C MET A 313 23.74 -29.70 2.24
N ILE A 314 24.87 -30.18 1.71
CA ILE A 314 25.20 -30.10 0.29
C ILE A 314 24.22 -30.91 -0.56
N ALA A 315 23.83 -32.12 -0.10
CA ALA A 315 22.86 -32.96 -0.80
C ALA A 315 21.46 -32.32 -0.86
N ASN A 316 20.98 -31.81 0.27
CA ASN A 316 19.67 -31.15 0.35
C ASN A 316 19.61 -29.84 -0.44
N ALA A 317 20.71 -29.07 -0.46
CA ALA A 317 20.77 -27.84 -1.24
C ALA A 317 20.72 -28.10 -2.75
N LYS A 318 21.41 -29.16 -3.21
CA LYS A 318 21.39 -29.59 -4.60
C LYS A 318 20.01 -30.02 -5.08
N GLU A 319 19.20 -30.64 -4.21
CA GLU A 319 17.81 -31.02 -4.52
C GLU A 319 16.89 -29.81 -4.75
N SER A 320 17.17 -28.68 -4.09
CA SER A 320 16.45 -27.41 -4.32
C SER A 320 17.18 -26.45 -5.28
N GLY A 321 18.18 -26.95 -5.99
CA GLY A 321 18.89 -26.19 -7.03
C GLY A 321 19.85 -25.11 -6.51
N ILE A 322 20.27 -25.17 -5.25
CA ILE A 322 21.28 -24.27 -4.66
C ILE A 322 22.63 -25.00 -4.57
N ASP A 323 23.68 -24.37 -5.07
CA ASP A 323 25.04 -24.87 -4.96
C ASP A 323 25.74 -24.31 -3.71
N LEU A 324 25.74 -25.10 -2.62
CA LEU A 324 26.44 -24.76 -1.38
C LEU A 324 27.96 -24.94 -1.46
N THR A 325 28.52 -25.35 -2.60
CA THR A 325 29.98 -25.35 -2.82
C THR A 325 30.48 -23.99 -3.34
N ASP A 326 29.57 -23.10 -3.75
CA ASP A 326 29.88 -21.75 -4.19
C ASP A 326 30.03 -20.79 -2.99
N LYS A 327 31.20 -20.16 -2.89
CA LYS A 327 31.52 -19.20 -1.82
C LYS A 327 30.63 -17.96 -1.81
N SER A 328 30.13 -17.53 -2.97
CA SER A 328 29.22 -16.37 -3.07
C SER A 328 27.85 -16.67 -2.46
N VAL A 329 27.37 -17.90 -2.65
CA VAL A 329 26.12 -18.40 -2.09
C VAL A 329 26.26 -18.60 -0.57
N GLN A 330 27.39 -19.16 -0.11
CA GLN A 330 27.69 -19.28 1.32
C GLN A 330 27.69 -17.91 2.03
N GLN A 331 28.34 -16.91 1.43
CA GLN A 331 28.39 -15.55 1.97
C GLN A 331 27.00 -14.91 2.03
N MET A 332 26.20 -15.01 0.96
CA MET A 332 24.85 -14.46 0.92
C MET A 332 23.95 -15.04 2.03
N LEU A 333 24.03 -16.36 2.28
CA LEU A 333 23.24 -17.02 3.31
C LEU A 333 23.68 -16.65 4.73
N HIS A 334 24.99 -16.49 4.93
CA HIS A 334 25.54 -15.97 6.18
C HIS A 334 25.06 -14.54 6.46
N ASP A 335 25.11 -13.65 5.46
CA ASP A 335 24.71 -12.25 5.60
C ASP A 335 23.19 -12.12 5.88
N LEU A 336 22.36 -12.95 5.25
CA LEU A 336 20.92 -13.05 5.54
C LEU A 336 20.63 -13.47 6.99
N GLN A 337 21.41 -14.41 7.54
CA GLN A 337 21.28 -14.85 8.92
C GLN A 337 21.66 -13.74 9.91
N GLU A 338 22.70 -12.96 9.59
CA GLU A 338 23.12 -11.78 10.36
C GLU A 338 22.09 -10.62 10.28
N GLU A 339 21.46 -10.39 9.13
CA GLU A 339 20.39 -9.39 9.00
C GLU A 339 19.16 -9.71 9.85
N GLU A 340 18.74 -10.98 9.89
CA GLU A 340 17.61 -11.40 10.72
C GLU A 340 17.91 -11.25 12.22
N ARG A 341 19.18 -11.38 12.60
CA ARG A 341 19.66 -11.07 13.96
C ARG A 341 19.54 -9.58 14.24
N ASN A 342 20.02 -8.74 13.32
CA ASN A 342 20.02 -7.28 13.49
C ASN A 342 18.64 -6.63 13.43
N LYS A 343 17.67 -7.24 12.71
CA LYS A 343 16.27 -6.78 12.71
C LYS A 343 15.56 -6.93 14.06
N LYS A 344 16.03 -7.83 14.94
CA LYS A 344 15.43 -8.03 16.28
C LYS A 344 16.13 -7.23 17.37
N SER A 345 17.34 -6.73 17.13
CA SER A 345 18.09 -5.89 18.07
C SER A 345 17.95 -4.38 17.83
N SER A 346 17.19 -3.95 16.80
CA SER A 346 17.01 -2.53 16.46
C SER A 346 15.55 -2.06 16.56
N SER A 347 15.31 -1.06 17.40
CA SER A 347 14.03 -0.34 17.56
C SER A 347 13.66 0.45 16.30
N PRO A 348 12.36 0.77 16.06
CA PRO A 348 11.90 1.49 14.87
C PRO A 348 12.46 2.91 14.71
N GLU A 349 13.01 3.52 15.78
CA GLU A 349 13.58 4.88 15.75
C GLU A 349 14.99 4.94 15.12
N LYS A 350 15.73 3.83 15.02
CA LYS A 350 16.98 3.80 14.22
C LYS A 350 16.74 3.56 12.73
N ARG A 351 15.48 3.48 12.31
CA ARG A 351 15.11 3.36 10.89
C ARG A 351 15.11 4.70 10.14
N ALA A 352 15.32 5.82 10.84
CA ALA A 352 15.52 7.14 10.26
C ALA A 352 17.00 7.58 10.21
N GLU A 353 17.92 6.85 10.86
CA GLU A 353 19.36 7.20 10.89
C GLU A 353 20.31 6.07 10.44
N SER A 354 19.79 4.92 9.99
CA SER A 354 20.60 3.88 9.34
C SER A 354 20.21 3.72 7.87
N THR A 355 20.33 4.80 7.13
CA THR A 355 20.40 4.74 5.67
C THR A 355 21.85 4.41 5.32
N ILE A 356 22.08 3.18 4.85
CA ILE A 356 23.23 2.69 4.08
C ILE A 356 24.50 3.57 4.17
N SER A 357 25.29 3.42 5.24
CA SER A 357 26.72 3.69 5.14
C SER A 357 27.40 2.35 4.93
N SER A 358 27.74 2.05 3.68
CA SER A 358 28.60 0.92 3.36
C SER A 358 29.90 1.10 4.17
N PRO A 359 30.37 0.09 4.93
CA PRO A 359 31.63 0.19 5.69
C PRO A 359 32.80 0.67 4.82
N ASN A 360 32.77 0.34 3.53
CA ASN A 360 33.76 0.73 2.54
C ASN A 360 33.78 2.24 2.21
N ALA A 361 32.67 2.97 2.39
CA ALA A 361 32.59 4.40 2.05
C ALA A 361 33.26 5.28 3.11
N VAL A 362 33.08 4.95 4.40
CA VAL A 362 33.71 5.68 5.51
C VAL A 362 35.23 5.49 5.50
N GLU A 363 35.69 4.26 5.21
CA GLU A 363 37.12 3.94 5.09
C GLU A 363 37.75 4.62 3.85
N SER A 364 36.98 4.78 2.77
CA SER A 364 37.39 5.53 1.57
C SER A 364 37.55 7.03 1.85
N VAL A 365 36.63 7.66 2.56
CA VAL A 365 36.71 9.10 2.89
C VAL A 365 37.90 9.42 3.80
N ASP A 366 38.18 8.57 4.80
CA ASP A 366 39.32 8.78 5.70
C ASP A 366 40.67 8.59 4.98
N SER A 367 40.74 7.69 4.00
CA SER A 367 41.92 7.54 3.12
C SER A 367 42.13 8.77 2.23
N LEU A 368 41.04 9.36 1.75
CA LEU A 368 41.05 10.49 0.82
C LEU A 368 41.43 11.79 1.54
N LEU A 369 40.88 12.04 2.72
CA LEU A 369 41.26 13.16 3.59
C LEU A 369 42.73 13.10 4.03
N LYS A 370 43.30 11.89 4.21
CA LYS A 370 44.74 11.72 4.48
C LYS A 370 45.63 12.07 3.29
N SER A 371 45.10 11.95 2.06
CA SER A 371 45.85 12.24 0.83
C SER A 371 45.78 13.69 0.38
N MET A 372 44.79 14.46 0.85
CA MET A 372 44.59 15.87 0.49
C MET A 372 45.44 16.81 1.35
N SER A 373 45.89 17.90 0.75
CA SER A 373 46.56 18.99 1.47
C SER A 373 45.55 19.86 2.23
N ASN A 374 45.98 20.47 3.33
CA ASN A 374 45.13 21.38 4.12
C ASN A 374 44.57 22.54 3.29
N ALA A 375 45.27 22.98 2.24
CA ALA A 375 44.80 24.04 1.35
C ALA A 375 43.62 23.59 0.48
N GLU A 376 43.64 22.35 0.00
CA GLU A 376 42.55 21.77 -0.80
C GLU A 376 41.31 21.51 0.07
N ILE A 377 41.49 20.99 1.28
CA ILE A 377 40.39 20.80 2.25
C ILE A 377 39.76 22.15 2.62
N ALA A 378 40.59 23.17 2.85
CA ALA A 378 40.14 24.52 3.15
C ALA A 378 39.36 25.15 1.98
N GLN A 379 39.81 24.94 0.74
CA GLN A 379 39.10 25.41 -0.45
C GLN A 379 37.75 24.70 -0.63
N MET A 380 37.70 23.39 -0.40
CA MET A 380 36.45 22.61 -0.44
C MET A 380 35.43 23.10 0.59
N LEU A 381 35.84 23.30 1.85
CA LEU A 381 34.97 23.84 2.89
C LEU A 381 34.46 25.25 2.54
N ARG A 382 35.32 26.09 1.94
CA ARG A 382 34.93 27.43 1.48
C ARG A 382 33.88 27.38 0.35
N CYS A 383 34.02 26.46 -0.59
CA CYS A 383 33.06 26.28 -1.69
C CYS A 383 31.67 25.86 -1.18
N GLU A 384 31.60 25.11 -0.08
CA GLU A 384 30.35 24.73 0.59
C GLU A 384 29.85 25.80 1.58
N GLY A 385 30.47 26.99 1.59
CA GLY A 385 30.04 28.13 2.41
C GLY A 385 30.41 28.01 3.90
N ILE A 386 31.29 27.09 4.27
CA ILE A 386 31.70 26.88 5.67
C ILE A 386 32.92 27.77 5.98
N ASP A 387 32.73 28.70 6.92
CA ASP A 387 33.79 29.58 7.42
C ASP A 387 34.71 28.84 8.39
N TYR A 388 35.74 28.20 7.84
CA TYR A 388 36.70 27.39 8.60
C TYR A 388 37.74 28.23 9.37
N HIS A 389 37.78 29.56 9.21
CA HIS A 389 38.74 30.43 9.94
C HIS A 389 38.47 30.49 11.46
N LYS A 390 37.30 30.02 11.90
CA LYS A 390 36.91 29.91 13.32
C LYS A 390 37.36 28.59 13.98
N ILE A 391 37.81 27.62 13.19
CA ILE A 391 38.23 26.31 13.69
C ILE A 391 39.73 26.34 13.96
N THR A 392 40.11 26.44 15.23
CA THR A 392 41.53 26.44 15.63
C THR A 392 42.11 25.04 15.81
N ASP A 393 41.25 24.02 15.93
CA ASP A 393 41.66 22.63 16.14
C ASP A 393 41.65 21.83 14.83
N ARG A 394 42.77 21.14 14.56
CA ARG A 394 42.98 20.38 13.33
C ARG A 394 42.06 19.16 13.25
N GLU A 395 41.75 18.54 14.38
CA GLU A 395 40.89 17.35 14.40
C GLU A 395 39.44 17.72 14.08
N GLN A 396 38.93 18.82 14.66
CA GLN A 396 37.63 19.38 14.31
C GLN A 396 37.56 19.86 12.85
N PHE A 397 38.65 20.40 12.30
CA PHE A 397 38.72 20.81 10.90
C PHE A 397 38.58 19.61 9.95
N LEU A 398 39.24 18.49 10.27
CA LEU A 398 39.15 17.26 9.49
C LEU A 398 37.79 16.58 9.65
N GLU A 399 37.20 16.58 10.85
CA GLU A 399 35.87 16.02 11.09
C GLU A 399 34.78 16.81 10.34
N THR A 400 34.90 18.14 10.30
CA THR A 400 33.99 18.99 9.51
C THR A 400 34.10 18.65 8.02
N ALA A 401 35.32 18.48 7.50
CA ALA A 401 35.55 18.07 6.12
C ALA A 401 35.01 16.66 5.83
N ARG A 402 35.13 15.74 6.78
CA ARG A 402 34.60 14.37 6.72
C ARG A 402 33.08 14.37 6.61
N GLN A 403 32.40 15.15 7.46
CA GLN A 403 30.95 15.27 7.41
C GLN A 403 30.46 15.87 6.10
N VAL A 404 31.16 16.86 5.55
CA VAL A 404 30.84 17.44 4.23
C VAL A 404 30.96 16.39 3.12
N LEU A 405 32.07 15.65 3.07
CA LEU A 405 32.27 14.62 2.05
C LEU A 405 31.26 13.47 2.17
N LEU A 406 30.96 13.04 3.40
CA LEU A 406 29.93 12.03 3.65
C LEU A 406 28.54 12.53 3.22
N SER A 407 28.21 13.80 3.48
CA SER A 407 26.93 14.38 3.04
C SER A 407 26.77 14.43 1.51
N LYS A 408 27.86 14.62 0.77
CA LYS A 408 27.86 14.63 -0.70
C LYS A 408 27.83 13.22 -1.31
N LEU A 409 28.35 12.23 -0.60
CA LEU A 409 28.24 10.82 -0.99
C LEU A 409 26.83 10.26 -0.76
N ASP A 410 26.11 10.80 0.23
CA ASP A 410 24.72 10.46 0.55
C ASP A 410 23.70 11.17 -0.37
N ASP A 411 24.17 12.07 -1.25
CA ASP A 411 23.36 12.86 -2.19
C ASP A 411 23.08 12.12 -3.52
N LYS A 412 22.60 10.88 -3.42
CA LYS A 412 21.54 10.42 -4.33
C LYS A 412 20.18 10.72 -3.69
N LYS A 413 19.90 11.99 -3.41
CA LYS A 413 18.59 12.42 -2.93
C LYS A 413 17.71 12.83 -4.09
N GLU A 414 16.59 12.12 -4.22
CA GLU A 414 15.35 12.64 -4.78
C GLU A 414 15.06 14.04 -4.22
N PRO A 415 14.43 14.95 -4.99
CA PRO A 415 14.21 16.33 -4.57
C PRO A 415 13.44 16.41 -3.24
N PRO A 416 13.71 17.42 -2.40
CA PRO A 416 13.04 17.55 -1.11
C PRO A 416 11.54 17.69 -1.31
N LYS A 417 10.76 16.81 -0.67
CA LYS A 417 9.29 16.87 -0.67
C LYS A 417 8.88 18.26 -0.16
N PRO A 418 8.01 19.00 -0.88
CA PRO A 418 7.61 20.32 -0.43
C PRO A 418 6.88 20.20 0.92
N SER A 419 7.21 21.09 1.85
CA SER A 419 6.51 21.21 3.12
C SER A 419 5.07 21.67 2.86
N TYR A 420 4.14 20.72 2.85
CA TYR A 420 2.71 20.97 2.63
C TYR A 420 2.04 21.66 3.82
N THR A 421 2.76 22.05 4.87
CA THR A 421 2.18 22.71 6.04
C THR A 421 1.41 23.98 5.67
N ARG A 422 1.98 24.84 4.81
CA ARG A 422 1.28 26.02 4.29
C ARG A 422 0.10 25.67 3.38
N THR A 423 0.24 24.66 2.52
CA THR A 423 -0.81 24.22 1.60
C THR A 423 -1.98 23.56 2.33
N ILE A 424 -1.70 22.80 3.39
CA ILE A 424 -2.69 22.15 4.27
C ILE A 424 -3.41 23.19 5.11
N ILE A 425 -2.71 24.20 5.64
CA ILE A 425 -3.34 25.32 6.35
C ILE A 425 -4.25 26.10 5.40
N LEU A 426 -3.78 26.42 4.19
CA LEU A 426 -4.58 27.13 3.18
C LEU A 426 -5.78 26.30 2.71
N LEU A 427 -5.63 24.98 2.54
CA LEU A 427 -6.73 24.07 2.21
C LEU A 427 -7.73 23.95 3.36
N ALA A 428 -7.27 23.95 4.62
CA ALA A 428 -8.15 23.94 5.79
C ALA A 428 -8.92 25.27 5.93
N VAL A 429 -8.27 26.40 5.66
CA VAL A 429 -8.91 27.74 5.63
C VAL A 429 -9.91 27.83 4.46
N ALA A 430 -9.53 27.39 3.26
CA ALA A 430 -10.42 27.37 2.10
C ALA A 430 -11.62 26.43 2.31
N TRP A 431 -11.40 25.26 2.95
CA TRP A 431 -12.46 24.32 3.26
C TRP A 431 -13.41 24.86 4.34
N THR A 432 -12.91 25.55 5.35
CA THR A 432 -13.76 26.19 6.38
C THR A 432 -14.56 27.37 5.81
N LEU A 433 -13.97 28.19 4.92
CA LEU A 433 -14.68 29.26 4.21
C LEU A 433 -15.75 28.73 3.25
N LEU A 434 -15.45 27.66 2.50
CA LEU A 434 -16.42 26.99 1.62
C LEU A 434 -17.56 26.35 2.43
N ARG A 435 -17.24 25.75 3.58
CA ARG A 435 -18.23 25.19 4.52
C ARG A 435 -19.11 26.28 5.13
N LEU A 436 -18.56 27.45 5.45
CA LEU A 436 -19.32 28.63 5.91
C LEU A 436 -20.20 29.23 4.81
N TYR A 437 -19.79 29.18 3.54
CA TYR A 437 -20.58 29.64 2.40
C TYR A 437 -21.77 28.72 2.11
N THR A 438 -21.52 27.41 2.05
CA THR A 438 -22.55 26.38 1.77
C THR A 438 -23.57 26.18 2.90
N SER A 439 -23.22 26.54 4.15
CA SER A 439 -24.13 26.49 5.29
C SER A 439 -24.88 27.81 5.54
N GLY A 440 -24.68 28.84 4.71
CA GLY A 440 -25.30 30.16 4.85
C GLY A 440 -24.73 31.02 5.99
N GLY A 441 -23.65 30.57 6.66
CA GLY A 441 -23.03 31.23 7.81
C GLY A 441 -22.35 32.56 7.49
N LEU A 442 -21.92 32.79 6.24
CA LEU A 442 -21.39 34.10 5.83
C LEU A 442 -22.44 35.22 5.96
N SER A 443 -23.72 34.92 5.74
CA SER A 443 -24.80 35.90 5.90
C SER A 443 -25.06 36.29 7.37
N ALA A 444 -24.73 35.40 8.31
CA ALA A 444 -24.82 35.65 9.74
C ALA A 444 -23.65 36.51 10.24
N LEU A 445 -22.44 36.29 9.70
CA LEU A 445 -21.27 37.14 10.00
C LEU A 445 -21.44 38.57 9.47
N THR A 446 -22.04 38.75 8.28
CA THR A 446 -22.37 40.09 7.76
C THR A 446 -23.47 40.78 8.56
N ARG A 447 -24.44 40.05 9.13
CA ARG A 447 -25.47 40.63 10.02
C ARG A 447 -24.90 41.01 11.38
N ILE A 448 -24.03 40.18 11.95
CA ILE A 448 -23.36 40.47 13.23
C ILE A 448 -22.41 41.68 13.08
N ALA A 449 -21.72 41.80 11.95
CA ALA A 449 -20.90 42.98 11.62
C ALA A 449 -21.76 44.24 11.39
N MET A 450 -22.93 44.13 10.74
CA MET A 450 -23.84 45.28 10.54
C MET A 450 -24.56 45.70 11.82
N ASP A 451 -24.95 44.76 12.69
CA ASP A 451 -25.60 45.06 13.97
C ASP A 451 -24.62 45.68 14.98
N THR A 452 -23.35 45.30 14.94
CA THR A 452 -22.30 45.94 15.77
C THR A 452 -21.89 47.33 15.27
N MET A 453 -22.05 47.62 13.97
CA MET A 453 -21.88 48.97 13.42
C MET A 453 -23.09 49.90 13.65
N SER A 454 -24.26 49.34 13.97
CA SER A 454 -25.50 50.08 14.24
C SER A 454 -25.61 50.57 15.70
N SER A 455 -24.93 49.91 16.64
CA SER A 455 -24.94 50.29 18.06
C SER A 455 -23.68 51.06 18.48
N GLY A 456 -23.74 52.39 18.38
CA GLY A 456 -23.13 53.27 19.39
C GLY A 456 -21.70 53.76 19.15
N THR A 457 -21.62 55.06 18.80
CA THR A 457 -20.64 56.06 19.28
C THR A 457 -19.15 55.94 18.90
N LYS A 458 -18.81 56.72 17.85
CA LYS A 458 -17.60 57.54 17.63
C LYS A 458 -16.39 57.30 18.55
N SER A 459 -15.31 56.77 17.98
CA SER A 459 -13.92 57.14 18.31
C SER A 459 -13.05 57.04 17.06
N SER A 460 -12.46 58.16 16.67
CA SER A 460 -11.76 58.42 15.40
C SER A 460 -10.29 57.98 15.41
N THR A 461 -10.01 56.69 15.57
CA THR A 461 -8.61 56.21 15.63
C THR A 461 -8.33 54.88 14.93
N VAL A 462 -9.28 54.35 14.14
CA VAL A 462 -9.13 53.04 13.48
C VAL A 462 -9.05 53.15 11.95
N GLU A 463 -9.31 54.33 11.37
CA GLU A 463 -9.26 54.54 9.91
C GLU A 463 -7.84 54.54 9.32
N GLN A 464 -6.78 54.43 10.14
CA GLN A 464 -5.39 54.45 9.66
C GLN A 464 -4.69 53.09 9.65
N GLU A 465 -5.30 52.03 10.20
CA GLU A 465 -4.70 50.67 10.21
C GLU A 465 -5.36 49.70 9.21
N VAL A 466 -6.47 50.07 8.59
CA VAL A 466 -7.17 49.22 7.60
C VAL A 466 -6.64 49.42 6.17
N GLU A 467 -5.99 50.55 5.89
CA GLU A 467 -5.44 50.84 4.54
C GLU A 467 -4.16 50.03 4.23
N ASN A 468 -3.48 49.47 5.24
CA ASN A 468 -2.24 48.70 5.05
C ASN A 468 -2.44 47.19 4.78
N VAL A 469 -3.67 46.68 4.75
CA VAL A 469 -3.94 45.23 4.58
C VAL A 469 -4.48 44.88 3.18
N MET A 470 -4.80 45.87 2.34
CA MET A 470 -5.35 45.63 1.00
C MET A 470 -4.32 45.56 -0.15
N ASP A 471 -3.04 45.81 0.10
CA ASP A 471 -1.99 45.80 -0.95
C ASP A 471 -1.22 44.47 -1.10
N ILE A 472 -1.71 43.35 -0.55
CA ILE A 472 -0.99 42.06 -0.55
C ILE A 472 -1.54 41.07 -1.61
N PHE A 473 -2.50 41.47 -2.45
CA PHE A 473 -3.13 40.56 -3.44
C PHE A 473 -3.05 40.98 -4.91
N ASP A 474 -2.22 41.96 -5.26
CA ASP A 474 -1.89 42.27 -6.65
C ASP A 474 -0.35 42.23 -6.85
N ASP A 475 0.19 41.01 -7.05
CA ASP A 475 1.34 40.69 -7.92
C ASP A 475 1.57 39.17 -8.03
#